data_AF-A0A327JYG3-F1
#
_entry.id   AF-A0A327JYG3-F1
#
_cell.length_a   1.000
_cell.length_b   1.000
_cell.length_c   1.000
_cell.angle_alpha   90.00
_cell.angle_beta   90.00
_cell.angle_gamma   90.00
#
_symmetry.space_group_name_H-M   'P 1'
#
loop_
_entity.id
_entity.type
_entity.pdbx_description
1 polymer ?
#
loop_
_entity_poly.entity_id
_entity_poly.type
_entity_poly.pdbx_seq_one_letter_code
_entity_poly.pdbx_strand_id
1 'polypeptide(L)'
;MEFLQAHQAVIALAILGMMFVFFMWERFSPEVVATLGAGAFLALGILDTNTVLSVFANPAPITIGAMFVLSGALVRTGALD
;
A
#
# COMPACT_ATOMS: atom_id res chain seq x y z
N MET A 1 10.73 4.57 -23.86
CA MET A 1 11.45 4.67 -22.58
C MET A 1 11.83 6.12 -22.26
N GLU A 2 12.35 6.91 -23.20
CA GLU A 2 12.64 8.35 -22.96
C GLU A 2 11.42 9.18 -22.52
N PHE A 3 10.25 8.99 -23.14
CA PHE A 3 9.03 9.73 -22.77
C PHE A 3 8.60 9.51 -21.31
N LEU A 4 8.75 8.27 -20.81
CA LEU A 4 8.43 7.91 -19.43
C LEU A 4 9.40 8.55 -18.44
N GLN A 5 10.70 8.56 -18.76
CA GLN A 5 11.71 9.22 -17.92
C GLN A 5 11.52 10.75 -17.90
N ALA A 6 11.20 11.35 -19.04
CA ALA A 6 10.97 12.80 -19.14
C ALA A 6 9.73 13.27 -18.35
N HIS A 7 8.70 12.43 -18.22
CA HIS A 7 7.43 12.78 -17.58
C HIS A 7 7.11 11.94 -16.34
N GLN A 8 8.11 11.27 -15.75
CA GLN A 8 7.92 10.30 -14.66
C GLN A 8 7.13 10.89 -13.49
N ALA A 9 7.44 12.13 -13.08
CA ALA A 9 6.75 12.81 -12.00
C ALA A 9 5.26 13.06 -12.30
N VAL A 10 4.94 13.49 -13.53
CA VAL A 10 3.56 13.77 -13.95
C VAL A 10 2.74 12.49 -14.01
N ILE A 11 3.32 11.42 -14.55
CA ILE A 11 2.68 10.11 -14.62
C ILE A 11 2.45 9.54 -13.22
N ALA A 12 3.43 9.65 -12.34
CA ALA A 12 3.31 9.22 -10.95
C ALA A 12 2.19 9.98 -10.21
N LEU A 13 2.13 11.31 -10.36
CA LEU A 13 1.07 12.13 -9.79
C LEU A 13 -0.31 11.81 -10.37
N ALA A 14 -0.40 11.50 -11.67
CA ALA A 14 -1.65 11.09 -12.30
C ALA A 14 -2.16 9.75 -11.72
N ILE A 15 -1.28 8.76 -11.55
CA ILE A 15 -1.62 7.48 -10.92
C ILE A 15 -2.07 7.70 -9.48
N LEU A 16 -1.32 8.50 -8.71
CA LEU A 16 -1.68 8.83 -7.33
C LEU A 16 -3.04 9.51 -7.25
N GLY A 17 -3.30 10.51 -8.09
CA GLY A 17 -4.58 11.20 -8.16
C GLY A 17 -5.74 10.25 -8.50
N MET A 18 -5.52 9.33 -9.45
CA MET A 18 -6.48 8.30 -9.79
C MET A 18 -6.77 7.36 -8.60
N MET A 19 -5.74 6.94 -7.86
CA MET A 19 -5.92 6.14 -6.63
C MET A 19 -6.75 6.88 -5.58
N PHE A 20 -6.50 8.18 -5.37
CA PHE A 20 -7.29 8.99 -4.45
C PHE A 20 -8.77 9.05 -4.86
N VAL A 21 -9.06 9.25 -6.16
CA VAL A 21 -10.43 9.24 -6.67
C VAL A 21 -11.09 7.88 -6.42
N PHE A 22 -10.39 6.77 -6.67
CA PHE A 22 -10.92 5.43 -6.40
C PHE A 22 -11.14 5.15 -4.92
N PHE A 23 -10.25 5.62 -4.04
CA PHE A 23 -10.45 5.56 -2.60
C PHE A 23 -11.69 6.35 -2.17
N MET A 24 -11.88 7.57 -2.68
CA MET A 24 -13.07 8.39 -2.38
C MET A 24 -14.36 7.77 -2.90
N TRP A 25 -14.29 7.01 -4.00
CA TRP A 25 -15.47 6.39 -4.59
C TRP A 25 -15.91 5.13 -3.84
N GLU A 26 -15.07 4.56 -2.97
CA GLU A 26 -15.32 3.37 -2.13
C GLU A 26 -15.95 2.16 -2.86
N ARG A 27 -15.92 2.15 -4.20
CA ARG A 27 -16.57 1.11 -5.01
C ARG A 27 -15.82 -0.22 -4.94
N PHE A 28 -14.51 -0.13 -4.70
CA PHE A 28 -13.57 -1.22 -4.55
C PHE A 28 -12.90 -1.11 -3.18
N SER A 29 -12.58 -2.25 -2.57
CA SER A 29 -11.82 -2.26 -1.32
C SER A 29 -10.50 -1.50 -1.49
N PRO A 30 -10.07 -0.69 -0.50
CA PRO A 30 -8.82 0.07 -0.58
C PRO A 30 -7.59 -0.80 -0.89
N GLU A 31 -7.56 -2.04 -0.39
CA GLU A 31 -6.52 -3.03 -0.70
C GLU A 31 -6.37 -3.29 -2.22
N VAL A 32 -7.49 -3.43 -2.95
CA VAL A 32 -7.49 -3.72 -4.39
C VAL A 32 -6.94 -2.53 -5.17
N VAL A 33 -7.40 -1.32 -4.83
CA VAL A 33 -6.95 -0.07 -5.48
C VAL A 33 -5.46 0.17 -5.21
N ALA A 34 -5.01 -0.04 -3.96
CA ALA A 34 -3.61 0.12 -3.58
C ALA A 34 -2.70 -0.89 -4.31
N THR A 35 -3.08 -2.17 -4.37
CA THR A 35 -2.31 -3.20 -5.06
C THR A 35 -2.26 -2.95 -6.57
N LEU A 36 -3.36 -2.52 -7.19
CA LEU A 36 -3.37 -2.15 -8.61
C LEU A 36 -2.50 -0.93 -8.90
N GLY A 37 -2.54 0.09 -8.04
CA GLY A 37 -1.68 1.27 -8.14
C GLY A 37 -0.20 0.91 -8.05
N ALA A 38 0.19 0.13 -7.04
CA ALA A 38 1.55 -0.38 -6.89
C ALA A 38 1.99 -1.23 -8.10
N GLY A 39 1.08 -2.07 -8.62
CA GLY A 39 1.31 -2.85 -9.83
C GLY A 39 1.51 -1.98 -11.07
N ALA A 40 0.77 -0.88 -11.21
CA ALA A 40 0.95 0.08 -12.31
C ALA A 40 2.31 0.77 -12.24
N PHE A 41 2.76 1.17 -11.03
CA PHE A 41 4.09 1.74 -10.82
C PHE A 41 5.23 0.76 -11.18
N LEU A 42 5.09 -0.52 -10.83
CA LEU A 42 6.03 -1.57 -11.20
C LEU A 42 6.02 -1.85 -12.71
N ALA A 43 4.83 -1.97 -13.31
CA ALA A 43 4.68 -2.28 -14.74
C ALA A 43 5.26 -1.18 -15.65
N LEU A 44 5.17 0.08 -15.21
CA LEU A 44 5.75 1.22 -15.91
C LEU A 44 7.26 1.39 -15.63
N GLY A 45 7.83 0.59 -14.72
CA GLY A 45 9.24 0.68 -14.31
C GLY A 45 9.57 1.96 -13.53
N ILE A 46 8.56 2.63 -12.98
CA ILE A 46 8.72 3.84 -12.16
C ILE A 46 9.23 3.46 -10.76
N LEU A 47 8.80 2.30 -10.25
CA LEU A 47 9.33 1.68 -9.05
C LEU A 47 10.02 0.37 -9.41
N ASP A 48 11.07 0.04 -8.67
CA ASP A 48 11.73 -1.25 -8.72
C ASP A 48 11.17 -2.23 -7.68
N THR A 49 11.38 -3.52 -7.91
CA THR A 49 10.90 -4.59 -7.03
C THR A 49 11.45 -4.47 -5.61
N ASN A 50 12.71 -4.05 -5.44
CA ASN A 50 13.31 -3.92 -4.11
C ASN A 50 12.64 -2.81 -3.31
N THR A 51 12.32 -1.68 -3.95
CA THR A 51 11.56 -0.59 -3.33
C THR A 51 10.18 -1.06 -2.87
N VAL A 52 9.45 -1.83 -3.68
CA VAL A 52 8.14 -2.36 -3.26
C VAL A 52 8.28 -3.34 -2.09
N LEU A 53 9.27 -4.22 -2.12
CA LEU A 53 9.53 -5.16 -1.02
C LEU A 53 10.00 -4.47 0.27
N SER A 54 10.63 -3.30 0.17
CA SER A 54 11.09 -2.54 1.34
C SER A 54 9.95 -2.09 2.27
N VAL A 55 8.73 -1.93 1.74
CA VAL A 55 7.56 -1.51 2.51
C VAL A 55 7.17 -2.52 3.59
N PHE A 56 7.50 -3.82 3.42
CA PHE A 56 7.24 -4.84 4.44
C PHE A 56 8.08 -4.67 5.71
N ALA A 57 9.18 -3.92 5.65
CA ALA A 57 9.99 -3.57 6.81
C ALA A 57 9.48 -2.32 7.55
N ASN A 58 8.33 -1.76 7.14
CA ASN A 58 7.75 -0.59 7.78
C ASN A 58 7.28 -0.93 9.22
N PRO A 59 7.73 -0.19 10.25
CA PRO A 59 7.30 -0.42 11.63
C PRO A 59 5.78 -0.35 11.83
N ALA A 60 5.06 0.50 11.09
CA ALA A 60 3.64 0.75 11.33
C ALA A 60 2.75 -0.50 11.08
N PRO A 61 2.78 -1.16 9.90
CA PRO A 61 2.05 -2.42 9.71
C PRO A 61 2.46 -3.51 10.71
N ILE A 62 3.75 -3.59 11.05
CA ILE A 62 4.27 -4.58 12.00
C ILE A 62 3.68 -4.35 13.39
N THR A 63 3.62 -3.09 13.86
CA THR A 63 3.02 -2.74 15.14
C THR A 63 1.53 -3.08 15.16
N ILE A 64 0.77 -2.77 14.11
CA ILE A 64 -0.66 -3.13 14.02
C ILE A 64 -0.85 -4.65 14.08
N GLY A 65 -0.03 -5.40 13.33
CA GLY A 65 -0.03 -6.87 13.38
C GLY A 65 0.26 -7.41 14.78
N ALA A 66 1.25 -6.84 15.47
CA ALA A 66 1.57 -7.20 16.85
C ALA A 66 0.41 -6.88 17.81
N MET A 67 -0.29 -5.76 17.62
CA MET A 67 -1.47 -5.42 18.42
C MET A 67 -2.61 -6.43 18.24
N PHE A 68 -2.84 -6.93 17.02
CA PHE A 68 -3.82 -8.00 16.80
C PHE A 68 -3.46 -9.29 17.55
N VAL A 69 -2.18 -9.68 17.54
CA VAL A 69 -1.70 -10.86 18.29
C VAL A 69 -1.85 -10.67 19.80
N LEU A 70 -1.46 -9.50 20.33
CA LEU A 70 -1.58 -9.18 21.76
C LEU A 70 -3.04 -9.18 22.21
N SER A 71 -3.93 -8.52 21.46
CA SER A 71 -5.36 -8.51 21.75
C SER A 71 -5.94 -9.94 21.79
N GLY A 72 -5.60 -10.78 20.81
CA GLY A 72 -6.03 -12.18 20.80
C GLY A 72 -5.45 -13.02 21.95
N ALA A 73 -4.24 -12.72 22.41
CA ALA A 73 -3.65 -13.38 23.58
C ALA A 73 -4.37 -13.02 24.87
N LEU A 74 -4.65 -11.73 25.09
CA LEU A 74 -5.28 -11.21 26.30
C LEU A 74 -6.73 -11.72 26.46
N VAL A 75 -7.49 -11.79 25.37
CA VAL A 75 -8.84 -12.38 25.35
C VAL A 75 -8.80 -13.86 25.69
N ARG A 76 -7.85 -14.63 25.11
CA ARG A 76 -7.72 -16.07 25.41
C ARG A 76 -7.33 -16.34 26.87
N THR A 77 -6.62 -15.42 27.51
CA THR A 77 -6.22 -15.56 28.92
C THR A 77 -7.28 -15.07 29.91
N GLY A 78 -8.41 -14.50 29.45
CA GLY A 78 -9.42 -13.89 30.33
C GLY A 78 -8.91 -12.65 31.07
N ALA A 79 -7.83 -12.04 30.58
CA ALA A 79 -7.29 -10.79 31.13
C ALA A 79 -8.01 -9.56 30.55
N LEU A 80 -8.71 -9.77 29.43
CA LEU A 80 -9.56 -8.82 28.75
C LEU A 80 -11.00 -9.35 28.80
N ASP A 81 -11.56 -9.35 30.00
CA ASP A 81 -12.98 -9.56 30.31
C ASP A 81 -13.40 -8.54 31.38
#